data_AF-A0A8J4C7L8-F1
#
_entry.id   AF-A0A8J4C7L8-F1
#
_cell.length_a   1.000
_cell.length_b   1.000
_cell.length_c   1.000
_cell.angle_alpha   90.00
_cell.angle_beta   90.00
_cell.angle_gamma   90.00
#
_symmetry.space_group_name_H-M   'P 1'
#
loop_
_entity.id
_entity.type
_entity.pdbx_description
1 polymer ?
#
loop_
_entity_poly.entity_id
_entity_poly.type
_entity_poly.pdbx_seq_one_letter_code
_entity_poly.pdbx_strand_id
1 'polypeptide(L)'
;MAAKPQQSKKPATESESKAQKRALELLAEDCKRICTSALNKPFTNLQDAVDHLLPFHVLGSLAGDEIDVEEMEAAADDGARLLCNRRDLAAELAARRAVELHARVEDLRQRMGKLEDRYRARHQRPLPEEELFIAQVLKEVAERTLETERAKPTVLSSESDSDSDESEGGRGT
;
A
#
# COMPACT_ATOMS: atom_id res chain seq x y z
N MET A 1 8.73 -19.69 24.37
CA MET A 1 7.41 -19.99 24.97
C MET A 1 6.37 -19.27 24.13
N ALA A 2 5.56 -20.01 23.38
CA ALA A 2 4.60 -19.46 22.41
C ALA A 2 3.31 -19.02 23.12
N ALA A 3 2.92 -17.75 22.95
CA ALA A 3 1.65 -17.22 23.42
C ALA A 3 0.53 -17.60 22.43
N LYS A 4 -0.44 -18.41 22.89
CA LYS A 4 -1.69 -18.68 22.15
C LYS A 4 -2.63 -17.47 22.29
N PRO A 5 -3.31 -17.01 21.24
CA PRO A 5 -4.34 -15.98 21.37
C PRO A 5 -5.60 -16.59 22.01
N GLN A 6 -6.02 -16.03 23.14
CA GLN A 6 -7.33 -16.28 23.75
C GLN A 6 -8.43 -15.72 22.84
N GLN A 7 -9.12 -16.59 22.12
CA GLN A 7 -10.42 -16.26 21.52
C GLN A 7 -11.46 -16.17 22.63
N SER A 8 -11.84 -14.95 23.00
CA SER A 8 -13.01 -14.67 23.84
C SER A 8 -14.29 -14.95 23.04
N LYS A 9 -14.87 -16.15 23.20
CA LYS A 9 -16.23 -16.44 22.74
C LYS A 9 -17.22 -15.63 23.59
N LYS A 10 -17.80 -14.57 23.01
CA LYS A 10 -18.98 -13.91 23.61
C LYS A 10 -20.16 -14.91 23.60
N PRO A 11 -20.96 -15.00 24.67
CA PRO A 11 -22.14 -15.86 24.69
C PRO A 11 -23.20 -15.29 23.73
N ALA A 12 -23.60 -16.11 22.75
CA ALA A 12 -24.66 -15.79 21.80
C ALA A 12 -25.96 -15.46 22.55
N THR A 13 -26.60 -14.35 22.18
CA THR A 13 -27.88 -13.95 22.79
C THR A 13 -28.98 -14.98 22.46
N GLU A 14 -30.00 -15.13 23.31
CA GLU A 14 -31.09 -16.11 23.06
C GLU A 14 -31.78 -15.90 21.70
N SER A 15 -31.81 -14.66 21.20
CA SER A 15 -32.27 -14.27 19.86
C SER A 15 -31.43 -14.88 18.74
N GLU A 16 -30.11 -14.86 18.85
CA GLU A 16 -29.19 -15.47 17.87
C GLU A 16 -29.38 -16.98 17.82
N SER A 17 -29.57 -17.62 18.98
CA SER A 17 -29.81 -19.07 19.03
C SER A 17 -31.11 -19.50 18.34
N LYS A 18 -32.16 -18.66 18.40
CA LYS A 18 -33.46 -18.90 17.71
C LYS A 18 -33.34 -18.63 16.22
N ALA A 19 -32.62 -17.59 15.81
CA ALA A 19 -32.34 -17.30 14.41
C ALA A 19 -31.51 -18.41 13.75
N GLN A 20 -30.48 -18.91 14.44
CA GLN A 20 -29.65 -20.00 13.95
C GLN A 20 -30.43 -21.31 13.78
N LYS A 21 -31.32 -21.64 14.73
CA LYS A 21 -32.20 -22.82 14.60
C LYS A 21 -33.13 -22.73 13.39
N ARG A 22 -33.77 -21.57 13.18
CA ARG A 22 -34.62 -21.34 12.00
C ARG A 22 -33.82 -21.44 10.70
N ALA A 23 -32.61 -20.89 10.66
CA ALA A 23 -31.74 -20.99 9.49
C ALA A 23 -31.36 -22.45 9.17
N LEU A 24 -31.06 -23.26 10.19
CA LEU A 24 -30.75 -24.68 10.02
C LEU A 24 -31.98 -25.49 9.56
N GLU A 25 -33.18 -25.17 10.04
CA GLU A 25 -34.42 -25.81 9.61
C GLU A 25 -34.70 -25.51 8.13
N LEU A 26 -34.58 -24.25 7.71
CA LEU A 26 -34.75 -23.85 6.31
C LEU A 26 -33.71 -24.51 5.41
N LEU A 27 -32.44 -24.56 5.83
CA LEU A 27 -31.38 -25.26 5.11
C LEU A 27 -31.68 -26.75 4.94
N ALA A 28 -32.22 -27.40 5.98
CA ALA A 28 -32.61 -28.80 5.91
C ALA A 28 -33.77 -29.03 4.93
N GLU A 29 -34.72 -28.09 4.83
CA GLU A 29 -35.78 -28.13 3.82
C GLU A 29 -35.26 -27.95 2.41
N ASP A 30 -34.34 -27.01 2.19
CA ASP A 30 -33.73 -26.77 0.89
C ASP A 30 -32.91 -27.98 0.43
N CYS A 31 -32.10 -28.57 1.32
CA CYS A 31 -31.36 -29.81 1.04
C CYS A 31 -32.30 -30.95 0.61
N LYS A 32 -33.46 -31.09 1.27
CA LYS A 32 -34.46 -32.09 0.86
C LYS A 32 -34.99 -31.81 -0.54
N ARG A 33 -35.35 -30.56 -0.84
CA ARG A 33 -35.87 -30.16 -2.17
C ARG A 33 -34.86 -30.42 -3.28
N ILE A 34 -33.58 -30.12 -3.04
CA ILE A 34 -32.47 -30.40 -3.96
C ILE A 34 -32.33 -31.89 -4.23
N CYS A 35 -32.26 -32.71 -3.18
CA CYS A 35 -32.11 -34.16 -3.30
C CYS A 35 -33.29 -34.84 -4.02
N THR A 36 -34.47 -34.20 -4.03
CA THR A 36 -35.66 -34.70 -4.75
C THR A 36 -35.85 -34.12 -6.14
N SER A 37 -35.02 -33.14 -6.54
CA SER A 37 -35.16 -32.48 -7.84
C SER A 37 -34.74 -33.41 -8.99
N ALA A 38 -35.58 -33.49 -10.01
CA ALA A 38 -35.31 -34.34 -11.18
C ALA A 38 -34.45 -33.58 -12.20
N LEU A 39 -33.12 -33.73 -12.11
CA LEU A 39 -32.15 -33.05 -12.99
C LEU A 39 -32.33 -33.36 -14.49
N ASN A 40 -33.01 -34.46 -14.82
CA ASN A 40 -33.23 -34.91 -16.20
C ASN A 40 -34.58 -34.46 -16.78
N LYS A 41 -35.41 -33.72 -16.03
CA LYS A 41 -36.70 -33.21 -16.51
C LYS A 41 -36.60 -31.72 -16.80
N PRO A 42 -36.99 -31.26 -18.00
CA PRO A 42 -37.07 -29.84 -18.29
C PRO A 42 -38.17 -29.18 -17.44
N PHE A 43 -37.97 -27.93 -17.07
CA PHE A 43 -38.99 -27.16 -16.35
C PHE A 43 -40.20 -26.93 -17.24
N THR A 44 -41.39 -27.08 -16.67
CA THR A 44 -42.66 -26.98 -17.38
C THR A 44 -43.18 -25.54 -17.44
N ASN A 45 -42.78 -24.70 -16.49
CA ASN A 45 -43.14 -23.29 -16.41
C ASN A 45 -42.10 -22.50 -15.58
N LEU A 46 -42.22 -21.17 -15.54
CA LEU A 46 -41.29 -20.31 -14.80
C LEU A 46 -41.32 -20.57 -13.28
N GLN A 47 -42.49 -20.82 -12.72
CA GLN A 47 -42.63 -21.09 -11.27
C GLN A 47 -41.94 -22.40 -10.89
N ASP A 48 -42.07 -23.43 -11.72
CA ASP A 48 -41.40 -24.72 -11.60
C ASP A 48 -39.86 -24.57 -11.63
N ALA A 49 -39.35 -23.72 -12.54
CA ALA A 49 -37.93 -23.39 -12.56
C ALA A 49 -37.47 -22.65 -11.29
N VAL A 50 -38.27 -21.71 -10.80
CA VAL A 50 -37.99 -20.98 -9.56
C VAL A 50 -37.96 -21.93 -8.37
N ASP A 51 -38.97 -22.77 -8.19
CA ASP A 51 -39.09 -23.68 -7.05
C ASP A 51 -37.97 -24.74 -7.02
N HIS A 52 -37.51 -25.19 -8.19
CA HIS A 52 -36.44 -26.19 -8.29
C HIS A 52 -35.03 -25.60 -8.32
N LEU A 53 -34.83 -24.36 -8.80
CA LEU A 53 -33.51 -23.74 -8.85
C LEU A 53 -33.19 -22.90 -7.60
N LEU A 54 -34.18 -22.29 -6.95
CA LEU A 54 -33.97 -21.48 -5.75
C LEU A 54 -33.17 -22.19 -4.65
N PRO A 55 -33.44 -23.47 -4.31
CA PRO A 55 -32.68 -24.18 -3.28
C PRO A 55 -31.16 -24.24 -3.55
N PHE A 56 -30.76 -24.33 -4.82
CA PHE A 56 -29.33 -24.38 -5.19
C PHE A 56 -28.61 -23.04 -5.03
N HIS A 57 -29.34 -21.92 -5.07
CA HIS A 57 -28.75 -20.58 -4.89
C HIS A 57 -28.30 -20.33 -3.45
N VAL A 58 -28.99 -20.94 -2.47
CA VAL A 58 -28.66 -20.80 -1.03
C VAL A 58 -27.38 -21.56 -0.69
N LEU A 59 -27.18 -22.75 -1.28
CA LEU A 59 -25.95 -23.53 -1.08
C LEU A 59 -24.72 -22.93 -1.79
N GLY A 60 -24.92 -22.15 -2.85
CA GLY A 60 -23.84 -21.47 -3.57
C GLY A 60 -23.09 -20.42 -2.75
N SER A 61 -23.67 -19.96 -1.63
CA SER A 61 -23.04 -18.99 -0.73
C SER A 61 -22.07 -19.62 0.29
N LEU A 62 -21.94 -20.94 0.31
CA LEU A 62 -21.01 -21.66 1.21
C LEU A 62 -19.58 -21.74 0.67
N ALA A 63 -19.33 -21.32 -0.56
CA ALA A 63 -17.98 -21.13 -1.08
C ALA A 63 -17.36 -19.84 -0.51
N GLY A 64 -17.12 -19.84 0.79
CA GLY A 64 -15.85 -19.51 1.47
C GLY A 64 -15.12 -18.19 1.22
N ASP A 65 -15.47 -17.36 0.24
CA ASP A 65 -14.74 -16.14 -0.06
C ASP A 65 -15.73 -14.95 -0.11
N GLU A 66 -15.57 -14.05 0.86
CA GLU A 66 -15.95 -12.63 0.81
C GLU A 66 -17.43 -12.25 0.99
N ILE A 67 -18.01 -12.57 2.16
CA ILE A 67 -18.85 -11.56 2.81
C ILE A 67 -18.39 -11.48 4.26
N ASP A 68 -17.63 -10.42 4.56
CA ASP A 68 -17.24 -10.11 5.93
C ASP A 68 -18.53 -9.88 6.74
N VAL A 69 -18.71 -10.64 7.82
CA VAL A 69 -19.94 -10.59 8.62
C VAL A 69 -20.13 -9.19 9.20
N GLU A 70 -19.03 -8.48 9.49
CA GLU A 70 -19.06 -7.08 9.94
C GLU A 70 -19.55 -6.12 8.85
N GLU A 71 -19.24 -6.38 7.58
CA GLU A 71 -19.68 -5.57 6.43
C GLU A 71 -21.17 -5.81 6.11
N MET A 72 -21.64 -7.04 6.34
CA MET A 72 -23.05 -7.39 6.19
C MET A 72 -23.93 -6.80 7.31
N GLU A 73 -23.42 -6.71 8.53
CA GLU A 73 -24.11 -6.07 9.66
C GLU A 73 -24.15 -4.55 9.49
N ALA A 74 -23.05 -3.92 9.07
CA ALA A 74 -23.02 -2.49 8.76
C ALA A 74 -24.02 -2.09 7.65
N ALA A 75 -24.17 -2.93 6.62
CA ALA A 75 -25.17 -2.71 5.57
C ALA A 75 -26.62 -2.99 6.01
N ALA A 76 -26.84 -3.71 7.12
CA ALA A 76 -28.16 -3.93 7.71
C ALA A 76 -28.62 -2.71 8.52
N ASP A 77 -27.71 -2.10 9.27
CA ASP A 77 -28.00 -0.98 10.17
C ASP A 77 -28.30 0.33 9.42
N ASP A 78 -27.75 0.50 8.21
CA ASP A 78 -27.95 1.72 7.39
C ASP A 78 -29.29 1.76 6.61
N GLY A 79 -30.16 0.76 6.76
CA GLY A 79 -31.52 0.78 6.17
C GLY A 79 -31.58 0.80 4.62
N ALA A 80 -30.44 0.82 3.93
CA ALA A 80 -30.34 0.94 2.47
C ALA A 80 -30.62 -0.36 1.69
N ARG A 81 -31.03 -1.42 2.39
CA ARG A 81 -30.88 -2.80 1.92
C ARG A 81 -31.99 -3.33 0.99
N LEU A 82 -32.92 -2.49 0.55
CA LEU A 82 -34.05 -2.94 -0.28
C LEU A 82 -34.08 -2.40 -1.72
N LEU A 83 -33.20 -1.47 -2.11
CA LEU A 83 -33.32 -0.80 -3.43
C LEU A 83 -32.06 -0.77 -4.30
N CYS A 84 -30.88 -1.14 -3.79
CA CYS A 84 -29.66 -1.18 -4.61
C CYS A 84 -29.48 -2.56 -5.22
N ASN A 85 -29.28 -2.63 -6.55
CA ASN A 85 -28.86 -3.87 -7.18
C ASN A 85 -27.55 -4.33 -6.53
N ARG A 86 -27.40 -5.63 -6.28
CA ARG A 86 -26.18 -6.21 -5.67
C ARG A 86 -24.87 -5.71 -6.29
N ARG A 87 -24.92 -5.38 -7.58
CA ARG A 87 -23.81 -4.77 -8.34
C ARG A 87 -23.43 -3.37 -7.84
N ASP A 88 -24.41 -2.54 -7.52
CA ASP A 88 -24.18 -1.15 -7.08
C ASP A 88 -23.61 -1.13 -5.66
N LEU A 89 -24.11 -2.01 -4.79
CA LEU A 89 -23.53 -2.21 -3.46
C LEU A 89 -22.07 -2.69 -3.54
N ALA A 90 -21.78 -3.68 -4.39
CA ALA A 90 -20.41 -4.16 -4.57
C ALA A 90 -19.48 -3.06 -5.11
N ALA A 91 -19.96 -2.22 -6.03
CA ALA A 91 -19.20 -1.09 -6.55
C ALA A 91 -18.93 -0.04 -5.45
N GLU A 92 -19.91 0.23 -4.59
CA GLU A 92 -19.75 1.17 -3.48
C GLU A 92 -18.76 0.67 -2.43
N LEU A 93 -18.84 -0.61 -2.05
CA LEU A 93 -17.89 -1.23 -1.11
C LEU A 93 -16.47 -1.24 -1.68
N ALA A 94 -16.30 -1.58 -2.96
CA ALA A 94 -15.02 -1.51 -3.64
C ALA A 94 -14.46 -0.08 -3.67
N ALA A 95 -15.30 0.92 -3.92
CA ALA A 95 -14.90 2.33 -3.91
C ALA A 95 -14.46 2.79 -2.51
N ARG A 96 -15.23 2.45 -1.46
CA ARG A 96 -14.86 2.75 -0.06
C ARG A 96 -13.52 2.12 0.30
N ARG A 97 -13.33 0.84 -0.06
CA ARG A 97 -12.08 0.12 0.20
C ARG A 97 -10.89 0.72 -0.54
N ALA A 98 -11.09 1.15 -1.78
CA ALA A 98 -10.05 1.82 -2.56
C ALA A 98 -9.60 3.13 -1.88
N VAL A 99 -10.54 3.93 -1.36
CA VAL A 99 -10.22 5.18 -0.65
C VAL A 99 -9.43 4.91 0.64
N GLU A 100 -9.84 3.91 1.44
CA GLU A 100 -9.10 3.53 2.66
C GLU A 100 -7.67 3.09 2.37
N LEU A 101 -7.48 2.25 1.34
CA LEU A 101 -6.16 1.79 0.93
C LEU A 101 -5.31 2.94 0.41
N HIS A 102 -5.91 3.86 -0.35
CA HIS A 102 -5.22 5.06 -0.82
C HIS A 102 -4.71 5.92 0.33
N ALA A 103 -5.54 6.16 1.36
CA ALA A 103 -5.14 6.89 2.56
C ALA A 103 -3.96 6.22 3.28
N ARG A 104 -3.99 4.88 3.43
CA ARG A 104 -2.88 4.12 4.04
C ARG A 104 -1.58 4.23 3.24
N VAL A 105 -1.68 4.22 1.91
CA VAL A 105 -0.52 4.38 1.02
C VAL A 105 0.08 5.78 1.15
N GLU A 106 -0.74 6.82 1.19
CA GLU A 106 -0.24 8.19 1.40
C GLU A 106 0.42 8.36 2.78
N ASP A 107 -0.13 7.76 3.83
CA ASP A 107 0.50 7.75 5.15
C ASP A 107 1.89 7.10 5.13
N LEU A 108 2.02 5.96 4.44
CA LEU A 108 3.31 5.28 4.26
C LEU A 108 4.27 6.13 3.43
N ARG A 109 3.79 6.79 2.37
CA ARG A 109 4.59 7.68 1.54
C ARG A 109 5.14 8.86 2.34
N GLN A 110 4.32 9.48 3.18
CA GLN A 110 4.76 10.56 4.08
C GLN A 110 5.80 10.08 5.11
N ARG A 111 5.63 8.87 5.66
CA ARG A 111 6.61 8.29 6.59
C ARG A 111 7.94 8.01 5.91
N MET A 112 7.90 7.49 4.68
CA MET A 112 9.10 7.28 3.85
C MET A 112 9.81 8.60 3.56
N GLY A 113 9.08 9.64 3.14
CA GLY A 113 9.67 10.97 2.93
C GLY A 113 10.38 11.52 4.18
N LYS A 114 9.76 11.39 5.37
CA LYS A 114 10.39 11.79 6.63
C LYS A 114 11.66 10.99 6.94
N LEU A 115 11.71 9.71 6.59
CA LEU A 115 12.91 8.88 6.78
C LEU A 115 14.00 9.25 5.79
N GLU A 116 13.65 9.49 4.53
CA GLU A 116 14.58 9.97 3.49
C GLU A 116 15.17 11.32 3.85
N ASP A 117 14.35 12.26 4.33
CA ASP A 117 14.82 13.57 4.79
C ASP A 117 15.77 13.45 5.99
N ARG A 118 15.46 12.57 6.95
CA ARG A 118 16.37 12.27 8.07
C ARG A 118 17.66 11.62 7.59
N TYR A 119 17.58 10.71 6.62
CA TYR A 119 18.74 10.06 6.03
C TYR A 119 19.63 11.09 5.33
N ARG A 120 19.04 11.93 4.46
CA ARG A 120 19.75 13.03 3.79
C ARG A 120 20.34 14.01 4.80
N ALA A 121 19.60 14.43 5.81
CA ALA A 121 20.11 15.34 6.83
C ALA A 121 21.29 14.75 7.63
N ARG A 122 21.29 13.44 7.88
CA ARG A 122 22.40 12.73 8.54
C ARG A 122 23.61 12.52 7.64
N HIS A 123 23.42 12.36 6.33
CA HIS A 123 24.49 12.03 5.38
C HIS A 123 24.89 13.21 4.48
N GLN A 124 24.33 14.41 4.70
CA GLN A 124 24.76 15.66 4.06
C GLN A 124 25.98 16.29 4.73
N ARG A 125 26.27 15.92 5.98
CA ARG A 125 27.55 16.23 6.62
C ARG A 125 28.33 14.93 6.76
N PRO A 126 29.62 14.90 6.38
CA PRO A 126 30.46 13.76 6.70
C PRO A 126 30.41 13.52 8.21
N LEU A 127 30.49 12.26 8.63
CA LEU A 127 30.63 11.96 10.05
C LEU A 127 31.88 12.69 10.61
N PRO A 128 31.93 13.06 11.89
CA PRO A 128 33.09 13.75 12.46
C PRO A 128 34.43 13.01 12.21
N GLU A 129 34.38 11.68 12.16
CA GLU A 129 35.52 10.83 11.81
C GLU A 129 35.93 10.95 10.34
N GLU A 130 34.94 11.06 9.44
CA GLU A 130 35.16 11.30 8.01
C GLU A 130 35.66 12.73 7.76
N GLU A 131 35.20 13.73 8.52
CA GLU A 131 35.69 15.11 8.46
C GLU A 131 37.18 15.19 8.82
N LEU A 132 37.60 14.48 9.87
CA LEU A 132 39.01 14.41 10.28
C LEU A 132 39.87 13.71 9.22
N PHE A 133 39.37 12.62 8.64
CA PHE A 133 40.07 11.92 7.56
C PHE A 133 40.21 12.79 6.30
N ILE A 134 39.13 13.47 5.90
CA ILE A 134 39.14 14.43 4.79
C ILE A 134 40.14 15.56 5.08
N ALA A 135 40.15 16.12 6.29
CA ALA A 135 41.09 17.17 6.68
C ALA A 135 42.55 16.69 6.64
N GLN A 136 42.81 15.45 7.08
CA GLN A 136 44.15 14.85 7.02
C GLN A 136 44.60 14.62 5.58
N VAL A 137 43.74 14.08 4.71
CA VAL A 137 44.04 13.90 3.28
C VAL A 137 44.31 15.24 2.61
N LEU A 138 43.49 16.28 2.88
CA LEU A 138 43.70 17.62 2.35
C LEU A 138 45.03 18.22 2.83
N LYS A 139 45.40 17.98 4.08
CA LYS A 139 46.69 18.41 4.63
C LYS A 139 47.87 17.72 3.93
N GLU A 140 47.81 16.40 3.75
CA GLU A 140 48.85 15.63 3.05
C GLU A 140 48.98 16.06 1.58
N VAL A 141 47.87 16.32 0.90
CA VAL A 141 47.88 16.85 -0.47
C VAL A 141 48.50 18.24 -0.51
N ALA A 142 48.14 19.14 0.41
CA ALA A 142 48.71 20.48 0.50
C ALA A 142 50.24 20.44 0.76
N GLU A 143 50.69 19.59 1.69
CA GLU A 143 52.12 19.40 1.98
C GLU A 143 52.88 18.89 0.76
N ARG A 144 52.35 17.89 0.05
CA ARG A 144 52.96 17.40 -1.19
C ARG A 144 53.01 18.47 -2.28
N THR A 145 51.96 19.29 -2.44
CA THR A 145 52.00 20.38 -3.41
C THR A 145 53.06 21.41 -3.06
N LEU A 146 53.19 21.80 -1.78
CA LEU A 146 54.24 22.72 -1.33
C LEU A 146 55.65 22.14 -1.50
N GLU A 147 55.84 20.85 -1.25
CA GLU A 147 57.10 20.16 -1.52
C GLU A 147 57.43 20.16 -3.01
N THR A 148 56.45 19.93 -3.89
CA THR A 148 56.67 20.03 -5.34
C THR A 148 56.95 21.46 -5.80
N GLU A 149 56.39 22.48 -5.14
CA GLU A 149 56.73 23.88 -5.44
C GLU A 149 58.08 24.31 -4.90
N ARG A 150 58.50 23.80 -3.74
CA ARG A 150 59.86 24.00 -3.21
C ARG A 150 60.92 23.23 -4.00
N ALA A 151 60.56 22.07 -4.54
CA ALA A 151 61.43 21.25 -5.37
C ALA A 151 61.45 21.68 -6.84
N LYS A 152 60.51 22.53 -7.28
CA LYS A 152 60.66 23.24 -8.54
C LYS A 152 61.87 24.15 -8.39
N PRO A 153 62.95 23.95 -9.16
CA PRO A 153 64.07 24.86 -9.13
C PRO A 153 63.54 26.24 -9.50
N THR A 154 63.89 27.25 -8.71
CA THR A 154 63.75 28.65 -9.08
C THR A 154 64.54 28.84 -10.37
N VAL A 155 63.91 28.60 -11.51
CA VAL A 155 64.41 29.09 -12.78
C VAL A 155 64.32 30.59 -12.62
N LEU A 156 65.48 31.21 -12.40
CA LEU A 156 65.67 32.63 -12.55
C LEU A 156 65.25 32.96 -13.98
N SER A 157 63.97 33.25 -14.18
CA SER A 157 63.48 33.91 -15.39
C SER A 157 63.97 35.35 -15.33
N SER A 158 65.27 35.52 -15.58
CA SER A 158 65.85 36.77 -16.04
C SER A 158 65.52 36.93 -17.53
N GLU A 159 64.26 37.19 -17.86
CA GLU A 159 63.84 37.65 -19.18
C GLU A 159 62.65 38.60 -18.96
N SER A 160 62.95 39.86 -18.63
CA SER A 160 62.92 40.98 -19.58
C SER A 160 61.52 41.60 -19.62
N ASP A 161 61.34 42.65 -18.83
CA ASP A 161 60.35 43.69 -19.09
C ASP A 161 60.54 44.18 -20.53
N SER A 162 59.65 43.77 -21.42
CA SER A 162 59.48 44.43 -22.72
C SER A 162 58.07 44.96 -22.76
N ASP A 163 57.98 46.17 -22.24
CA ASP A 163 56.90 47.13 -22.43
C ASP A 163 56.59 47.26 -23.93
N SER A 164 55.33 47.05 -24.31
CA SER A 164 54.80 47.32 -25.65
C SER A 164 53.32 47.61 -25.52
N ASP A 165 53.09 48.89 -25.26
CA ASP A 165 51.83 49.63 -25.35
C ASP A 165 51.40 49.69 -26.83
N GLU A 166 50.31 49.01 -27.22
CA GLU A 166 49.54 49.36 -28.43
C GLU A 166 48.03 49.19 -28.20
N SER A 167 47.41 50.35 -28.06
CA SER A 167 46.07 50.82 -28.37
C SER A 167 45.14 50.01 -29.32
N GLU A 168 43.85 50.21 -29.02
CA GLU A 168 42.67 50.26 -29.91
C GLU A 168 41.95 48.97 -30.36
N GLY A 169 40.67 48.89 -29.98
CA GLY A 169 39.60 48.80 -31.00
C GLY A 169 38.55 47.70 -30.86
N GLY A 170 37.28 48.10 -30.73
CA GLY A 170 36.08 47.33 -31.14
C GLY A 170 35.40 46.55 -30.00
N ARG A 171 34.33 47.03 -29.36
CA ARG A 171 32.97 47.26 -29.90
C ARG A 171 32.47 46.12 -30.79
N GLY A 172 31.56 45.31 -30.26
CA GLY A 172 30.81 44.31 -31.03
C GLY A 172 29.77 43.61 -30.17
N THR A 173 28.63 44.29 -30.02
CA THR A 173 27.25 43.80 -29.75
C THR A 173 27.02 42.39 -29.23
#